data_AF-A0A7W9U3T2-F1
#
_entry.id   AF-A0A7W9U3T2-F1
#
_cell.length_a   1.000
_cell.length_b   1.000
_cell.length_c   1.000
_cell.angle_alpha   90.00
_cell.angle_beta   90.00
_cell.angle_gamma   90.00
#
_symmetry.space_group_name_H-M   'P 1'
#
loop_
_entity.id
_entity.type
_entity.pdbx_description
1 polymer ?
#
loop_
_entity_poly.entity_id
_entity_poly.type
_entity_poly.pdbx_seq_one_letter_code
_entity_poly.pdbx_strand_id
1 'polypeptide(L)' 'MLLVAAAGTPSLGACSHIAVQPQAEHQLIVVHARKGEQGDFRICDDGRVLVYPASHPKSCT' A
#
# COMPACT_ATOMS: atom_id res chain seq x y z
N MET A 1 46.76 13.00 -32.90
CA MET A 1 46.72 13.51 -31.52
C MET A 1 46.01 14.85 -31.54
N LEU A 2 44.75 14.87 -31.09
CA LEU A 2 43.99 16.10 -30.86
C LEU A 2 43.43 15.98 -29.45
N LEU A 3 43.98 16.76 -28.52
CA LEU A 3 43.57 16.80 -27.12
C LEU A 3 42.30 17.65 -26.98
N VAL A 4 41.23 17.05 -26.48
CA VAL A 4 40.02 17.76 -26.07
C VAL A 4 39.51 17.14 -24.77
N ALA A 5 39.58 17.90 -23.68
CA ALA A 5 38.38 18.39 -22.99
C ALA A 5 38.69 18.83 -21.55
N ALA A 6 38.42 20.12 -21.33
CA ALA A 6 37.84 20.72 -20.13
C ALA A 6 38.54 20.51 -18.78
N ALA A 7 39.24 21.57 -18.35
CA ALA A 7 39.32 21.93 -16.94
C ALA A 7 37.91 22.22 -16.41
N GLY A 8 37.26 21.19 -15.85
CA GLY A 8 36.05 21.34 -15.06
C GLY A 8 36.43 21.49 -13.60
N THR A 9 36.32 22.70 -13.06
CA THR A 9 36.41 22.95 -11.62
C THR A 9 35.32 22.16 -10.89
N PRO A 10 35.58 21.55 -9.72
CA PRO A 10 34.51 20.96 -8.94
C PRO A 10 33.71 22.08 -8.30
N SER A 11 32.65 22.57 -8.96
CA SER A 11 31.57 23.27 -8.27
C SER A 11 30.74 22.22 -7.53
N LEU A 12 31.29 21.72 -6.41
CA LEU A 12 30.52 21.02 -5.40
C LEU A 12 29.54 22.04 -4.80
N GLY A 13 28.40 22.20 -5.46
CA GLY A 13 27.30 23.03 -5.00
C GLY A 13 26.94 22.61 -3.59
N ALA A 14 26.99 23.56 -2.66
CA ALA A 14 26.57 23.37 -1.28
C ALA A 14 25.11 22.91 -1.28
N CYS A 15 24.89 21.62 -1.00
CA CYS A 15 23.55 21.09 -0.74
C CYS A 15 23.07 21.75 0.56
N SER A 16 22.23 22.77 0.41
CA SER A 16 21.50 23.34 1.54
C SER A 16 20.55 22.25 2.02
N HIS A 17 20.80 21.73 3.21
CA HIS A 17 19.91 20.80 3.89
C HIS A 17 18.64 21.56 4.26
N ILE A 18 17.65 21.55 3.37
CA ILE A 18 16.32 22.04 3.71
C ILE A 18 15.74 21.03 4.68
N ALA A 19 15.72 21.38 5.97
CA ALA A 19 15.00 20.63 6.97
C ALA A 19 13.51 20.80 6.68
N VAL A 20 12.93 19.88 5.90
CA VAL A 20 11.49 19.77 5.73
C VAL A 20 10.93 19.31 7.07
N GLN A 21 10.33 20.21 7.84
CA GLN A 21 9.48 19.82 8.96
C GLN A 21 8.29 19.06 8.36
N PRO A 22 8.10 17.77 8.68
CA PRO A 22 6.89 17.09 8.29
C PRO A 22 5.73 17.80 8.97
N GLN A 23 4.92 18.50 8.17
CA GLN A 23 3.66 19.03 8.63
C GLN A 23 2.83 17.81 9.05
N ALA A 24 2.52 17.70 10.34
CA ALA A 24 1.71 16.62 10.87
C ALA A 24 0.26 16.81 10.40
N GLU A 25 0.00 16.58 9.11
CA GLU A 25 -1.35 16.35 8.63
C GLU A 25 -1.81 15.02 9.19
N HIS A 26 -2.85 15.04 10.01
CA HIS A 26 -3.55 13.84 10.43
C HIS A 26 -4.13 13.17 9.18
N GLN A 27 -3.45 12.12 8.69
CA GLN A 27 -3.93 11.30 7.58
C GLN A 27 -5.14 10.51 8.08
N LEU A 28 -6.35 10.98 7.73
CA LEU A 28 -7.58 10.26 8.01
C LEU A 28 -7.78 9.18 6.94
N ILE A 29 -7.52 7.93 7.28
CA ILE A 29 -7.86 6.79 6.42
C ILE A 29 -9.35 6.51 6.57
N VAL A 30 -10.14 6.79 5.52
CA VAL A 30 -11.57 6.45 5.49
C VAL A 30 -11.74 5.08 4.85
N VAL A 31 -12.21 4.10 5.64
CA VAL A 31 -12.56 2.76 5.13
C VAL A 31 -14.07 2.72 4.88
N HIS A 32 -14.47 2.63 3.62
CA HIS A 32 -15.87 2.43 3.26
C HIS A 32 -16.24 0.94 3.36
N ALA A 33 -17.28 0.63 4.12
CA ALA A 33 -17.89 -0.70 4.05
C ALA A 33 -18.42 -0.95 2.63
N ARG A 34 -18.06 -2.10 2.03
CA ARG A 34 -18.57 -2.46 0.70
C ARG A 34 -20.08 -2.70 0.78
N LYS A 35 -20.81 -2.17 -0.20
CA LYS A 35 -22.24 -2.46 -0.39
C LYS A 35 -22.38 -3.94 -0.75
N GLY A 36 -22.94 -4.73 0.16
CA GLY A 36 -23.12 -6.17 0.02
C GLY A 36 -23.79 -6.76 1.25
N GLU A 37 -24.29 -7.98 1.12
CA GLU A 37 -24.81 -8.73 2.26
C GLU A 37 -23.65 -9.18 3.17
N GLN A 38 -23.88 -9.19 4.48
CA GLN A 38 -22.92 -9.77 5.42
C GLN A 38 -22.73 -11.25 5.09
N GLY A 39 -21.49 -11.64 4.84
CA GLY A 39 -21.12 -13.03 4.64
C GLY A 39 -20.82 -13.74 5.95
N ASP A 40 -20.91 -15.05 5.92
CA ASP A 40 -20.46 -15.96 6.96
C ASP A 40 -19.62 -17.08 6.30
N PHE A 41 -18.91 -17.85 7.11
CA PHE A 41 -18.06 -18.92 6.61
C PHE A 41 -18.09 -20.16 7.50
N ARG A 42 -17.79 -21.31 6.89
CA ARG A 42 -17.63 -22.58 7.59
C ARG A 42 -16.37 -23.30 7.13
N ILE A 43 -15.69 -23.93 8.08
CA ILE A 43 -14.58 -24.84 7.82
C ILE A 43 -15.13 -26.27 7.85
N CYS A 44 -14.90 -27.02 6.78
CA CYS A 44 -15.27 -28.43 6.67
C CYS A 44 -14.17 -29.33 7.23
N ASP A 45 -14.53 -30.58 7.57
CA ASP A 45 -13.59 -31.55 8.14
C ASP A 45 -12.46 -31.93 7.15
N ASP A 46 -12.70 -31.77 5.84
CA ASP A 46 -11.72 -31.93 4.78
C ASP A 46 -10.82 -30.70 4.56
N GLY A 47 -10.98 -29.67 5.39
CA GLY A 47 -10.21 -28.43 5.35
C GLY A 47 -10.71 -27.39 4.34
N ARG A 48 -11.78 -27.66 3.58
CA ARG A 48 -12.36 -26.64 2.70
C ARG A 48 -13.02 -25.52 3.50
N VAL A 49 -12.96 -24.30 2.97
CA VAL A 49 -13.66 -23.13 3.52
C VAL A 49 -14.80 -22.75 2.58
N LEU A 50 -16.03 -22.78 3.10
CA LEU A 50 -17.22 -22.32 2.40
C LEU A 50 -17.55 -20.91 2.88
N VAL A 51 -17.59 -19.94 1.97
CA VAL A 51 -18.06 -18.57 2.24
C VAL A 51 -19.42 -18.40 1.58
N TYR A 52 -20.39 -17.86 2.33
CA TYR A 52 -21.77 -17.73 1.88
C TYR A 52 -22.44 -16.48 2.47
N PRO A 53 -23.48 -15.93 1.81
CA PRO A 53 -24.30 -14.86 2.41
C PRO A 53 -25.00 -15.37 3.68
N ALA A 54 -25.11 -14.54 4.72
CA ALA A 54 -25.75 -14.94 5.97
C ALA A 54 -27.22 -15.40 5.79
N SER A 55 -27.92 -14.90 4.77
CA SER A 55 -29.27 -15.35 4.40
C SER A 55 -29.33 -16.74 3.73
N HIS A 56 -28.20 -17.26 3.25
CA HIS A 56 -28.13 -18.51 2.50
C HIS A 56 -27.03 -19.43 3.06
N PRO A 57 -27.25 -20.03 4.25
CA PRO A 57 -26.25 -20.86 4.89
C PRO A 57 -25.90 -22.10 4.05
N LYS A 58 -24.61 -22.44 4.02
CA LYS A 58 -24.13 -23.66 3.38
C LYS A 58 -23.61 -24.66 4.42
N SER A 59 -23.81 -25.93 4.12
CA SER A 59 -23.25 -27.05 4.89
C SER A 59 -22.16 -27.76 4.09
N CYS A 60 -21.24 -28.39 4.82
CA CYS A 60 -20.35 -29.37 4.25
C CYS A 60 -21.15 -30.65 3.91
N THR A 61 -20.76 -31.33 2.84
CA THR A 61 -21.36 -32.59 2.35
C THR A 61 -20.49 -33.76 2.71
#